data_AF-A0A5J4PXD9-F1
#
_entry.id   AF-A0A5J4PXD9-F1
#
_cell.length_a   1.000
_cell.length_b   1.000
_cell.length_c   1.000
_cell.angle_alpha   90.00
_cell.angle_beta   90.00
_cell.angle_gamma   90.00
#
_symmetry.space_group_name_H-M   'P 1'
#
loop_
_entity.id
_entity.type
_entity.pdbx_description
1 polymer ?
#
loop_
_entity_poly.entity_id
_entity_poly.type
_entity_poly.pdbx_seq_one_letter_code
_entity_poly.pdbx_strand_id
1 'polypeptide(L)'
;MELTGKSRLPRLVKERIICEYLSGSKTVQMLSEEYGMSRNAINQLVSRHRSKPSPTFESTPILPAMNRKKTTEEATEKLLQENRELRHRLEQARL
;
A
#
# COMPACT_ATOMS: atom_id res chain seq x y z
N MET A 1 28.66 29.24 9.95
CA MET A 1 27.62 29.49 8.93
C MET A 1 26.34 28.84 9.38
N GLU A 2 25.41 29.61 9.96
CA GLU A 2 24.04 29.13 10.21
C GLU A 2 23.22 29.31 8.92
N LEU A 3 22.85 28.20 8.29
CA LEU A 3 21.98 28.21 7.11
C LEU A 3 20.52 28.22 7.57
N THR A 4 20.03 29.41 7.94
CA THR A 4 18.61 29.66 8.26
C THR A 4 17.78 29.84 6.98
N GLY A 5 17.84 28.89 6.07
CA GLY A 5 16.92 28.79 4.93
C GLY A 5 16.01 27.58 5.14
N LYS A 6 14.69 27.78 5.17
CA LYS A 6 13.70 26.68 5.22
C LYS A 6 13.67 25.93 3.88
N SER A 7 14.81 25.50 3.35
CA SER A 7 14.88 24.64 2.16
C SER A 7 14.31 23.27 2.54
N ARG A 8 13.13 22.94 1.98
CA ARG A 8 12.54 21.62 2.15
C ARG A 8 13.49 20.58 1.58
N LEU A 9 13.95 19.66 2.44
CA LEU A 9 14.73 18.52 1.97
C LEU A 9 13.94 17.69 0.94
N PRO A 10 14.59 17.24 -0.15
CA PRO A 10 13.99 16.33 -1.11
C PRO A 10 13.44 15.07 -0.43
N ARG A 11 12.39 14.48 -1.01
CA ARG A 11 11.74 13.29 -0.46
C ARG A 11 12.72 12.12 -0.31
N LEU A 12 13.53 11.86 -1.33
CA LEU A 12 14.52 10.78 -1.34
C LEU A 12 15.56 10.93 -0.23
N VAL A 13 15.99 12.16 0.06
CA VAL A 13 16.94 12.43 1.15
C VAL A 13 16.31 12.11 2.50
N LYS A 14 15.05 12.49 2.71
CA LYS A 14 14.32 12.14 3.94
C LYS A 14 14.18 10.62 4.11
N GLU A 15 13.81 9.92 3.04
CA GLU A 15 13.67 8.46 3.05
C GLU A 15 15.01 7.78 3.38
N ARG A 16 16.11 8.22 2.77
CA ARG A 16 17.45 7.73 3.08
C ARG A 16 17.82 7.91 4.55
N ILE A 17 17.64 9.11 5.10
CA ILE A 17 17.91 9.41 6.52
C ILE A 17 17.10 8.48 7.44
N ILE A 18 15.82 8.28 7.12
CA ILE A 18 14.94 7.40 7.90
C ILE A 18 15.43 5.95 7.83
N CYS A 19 15.77 5.43 6.64
CA CYS A 19 16.26 4.07 6.47
C CYS A 19 17.59 3.82 7.19
N GLU A 20 18.54 4.75 7.08
CA GLU A 20 19.85 4.65 7.73
C GLU A 20 19.71 4.69 9.27
N TYR A 21 18.80 5.52 9.80
CA TYR A 21 18.48 5.54 11.22
C TYR A 21 17.79 4.25 11.69
N LEU A 22 16.73 3.81 11.00
CA LEU A 22 15.94 2.64 11.43
C LEU A 22 16.71 1.32 11.28
N SER A 23 17.63 1.23 10.34
CA SER A 23 18.55 0.09 10.21
C SER A 23 19.63 0.05 11.28
N GLY A 24 19.81 1.13 12.06
CA GLY A 24 20.89 1.24 13.04
C GLY A 24 22.28 1.49 12.43
N SER A 25 22.36 1.69 11.11
CA SER A 25 23.63 1.92 10.40
C SER A 25 24.29 3.26 10.74
N LYS A 26 23.48 4.28 11.09
CA LYS A 26 23.96 5.60 11.52
C LYS A 26 23.20 6.09 12.74
N THR A 27 23.91 6.77 13.64
CA THR A 27 23.31 7.43 14.81
C THR A 27 22.70 8.77 14.44
N VAL A 28 21.85 9.33 15.30
CA VAL A 28 21.30 10.70 15.13
C VAL A 28 22.41 11.73 14.98
N GLN A 29 23.53 11.55 15.69
CA GLN A 29 24.65 12.46 15.63
C GLN A 29 25.33 12.43 14.25
N MET A 30 25.62 11.22 13.73
CA MET A 30 26.22 11.07 12.39
C MET A 30 25.33 11.69 11.30
N LEU A 31 24.02 11.44 11.36
CA LEU A 31 23.05 12.00 10.41
C LEU A 31 22.92 13.52 10.53
N SER A 32 23.01 14.05 11.76
CA SER A 32 22.99 15.48 12.03
C SER A 32 24.19 16.19 11.40
N GLU A 33 25.38 15.60 11.53
CA GLU A 33 26.63 16.12 10.98
C GLU A 33 26.66 16.01 9.45
N GLU A 34 26.28 14.86 8.88
CA GLU A 34 26.32 14.60 7.42
C GLU A 34 25.35 15.48 6.63
N TYR A 35 24.13 15.67 7.14
CA TYR A 35 23.08 16.41 6.45
C TYR A 35 22.94 17.87 6.93
N GLY A 36 23.79 18.31 7.85
CA GLY A 36 23.75 19.67 8.41
C GLY A 36 22.43 20.00 9.12
N MET A 37 21.77 19.01 9.70
CA MET A 37 20.48 19.15 10.37
C MET A 37 20.64 19.09 11.88
N SER A 38 19.73 19.70 12.64
CA SER A 38 19.71 19.48 14.09
C SER A 38 19.25 18.05 14.43
N ARG A 39 19.75 17.50 15.54
CA ARG A 39 19.32 16.20 16.08
C ARG A 39 17.80 16.13 16.28
N ASN A 40 17.20 17.24 16.71
CA ASN A 40 15.75 17.36 16.87
C ASN A 40 15.00 17.24 15.54
N ALA A 41 15.53 17.81 14.45
CA ALA A 41 14.91 17.69 13.14
C ALA A 41 14.95 16.25 12.61
N ILE A 42 16.05 15.53 12.84
CA ILE A 42 16.16 14.08 12.54
C ILE A 42 15.13 13.28 13.36
N ASN A 43 15.05 13.51 14.67
CA ASN A 43 14.08 12.81 15.53
C ASN A 43 12.63 13.07 15.11
N GLN A 44 12.28 14.31 14.75
CA GLN A 44 10.96 14.62 14.22
C GLN A 44 10.67 13.92 12.90
N LEU A 45 11.67 13.81 12.02
CA LEU A 45 11.52 13.13 10.74
C LEU A 45 11.18 11.65 10.94
N VAL A 46 11.91 10.98 11.85
CA VAL A 46 11.68 9.57 12.20
C VAL A 46 10.35 9.39 12.92
N SER A 47 10.03 10.26 13.89
CA SER A 47 8.77 10.21 14.64
C SER A 47 7.56 10.31 13.69
N ARG A 48 7.59 11.27 12.76
CA ARG A 48 6.56 11.42 11.71
C ARG A 48 6.48 10.23 10.77
N HIS A 49 7.58 9.53 10.53
CA HIS A 49 7.57 8.31 9.73
C HIS A 49 6.90 7.17 10.49
N ARG A 50 7.19 7.00 11.78
CA ARG A 50 6.58 5.96 12.63
C ARG A 50 5.10 6.21 12.91
N SER A 51 4.68 7.48 12.99
CA SER A 51 3.28 7.85 13.21
C SER A 51 2.41 7.74 11.97
N LYS A 52 3.00 7.57 10.78
CA LYS A 52 2.22 7.23 9.60
C LYS A 52 1.75 5.81 9.80
N PRO A 53 0.44 5.53 9.70
CA PRO A 53 0.00 4.16 9.60
C PRO A 53 0.79 3.57 8.41
N SER A 54 1.54 2.50 8.66
CA SER A 54 1.99 1.68 7.54
C SER A 54 0.73 1.38 6.73
N PRO A 55 0.79 1.32 5.39
CA PRO A 55 -0.21 0.55 4.68
C PRO A 55 -0.05 -0.85 5.27
N THR A 56 -0.86 -1.18 6.27
CA THR A 56 -1.06 -2.55 6.68
C THR A 56 -1.35 -3.20 5.36
N PHE A 57 -0.56 -4.21 5.00
CA PHE A 57 -0.97 -5.13 3.97
C PHE A 57 -2.23 -5.78 4.54
N GLU A 58 -3.37 -5.10 4.36
CA GLU A 58 -4.68 -5.65 4.51
C GLU A 58 -4.65 -6.83 3.54
N SER A 59 -4.47 -8.03 4.10
CA SER A 59 -4.51 -9.29 3.34
C SER A 59 -5.84 -9.46 2.62
N THR A 60 -6.83 -8.63 2.95
CA THR A 60 -7.97 -8.25 2.15
C THR A 60 -7.58 -7.22 1.09
N PRO A 61 -7.38 -7.61 -0.19
CA PRO A 61 -7.31 -6.63 -1.26
C PRO A 61 -8.58 -5.77 -1.21
N ILE A 62 -8.42 -4.46 -1.25
CA ILE A 62 -9.50 -3.53 -1.60
C ILE A 62 -9.79 -3.81 -3.07
N LEU A 63 -10.54 -4.90 -3.33
CA LEU A 63 -11.17 -5.07 -4.62
C LEU A 63 -12.05 -3.82 -4.79
N PRO A 64 -11.95 -3.10 -5.93
CA PRO A 64 -12.97 -2.13 -6.30
C PRO A 64 -14.29 -2.83 -6.05
N ALA A 65 -15.23 -2.19 -5.35
CA ALA A 65 -16.53 -2.77 -5.08
C ALA A 65 -17.13 -3.15 -6.44
N MET A 66 -16.90 -4.40 -6.87
CA MET A 66 -17.55 -4.99 -8.01
C MET A 66 -18.98 -4.93 -7.56
N ASN A 67 -19.73 -4.03 -8.19
CA ASN A 67 -21.16 -3.90 -8.04
C ASN A 67 -21.69 -5.33 -8.06
N ARG A 68 -21.94 -5.89 -6.88
CA ARG A 68 -22.71 -7.11 -6.72
C ARG A 68 -24.09 -6.65 -7.15
N LYS A 69 -24.31 -6.57 -8.47
CA LYS A 69 -25.66 -6.53 -9.03
C LYS A 69 -26.37 -7.61 -8.24
N LYS A 70 -27.38 -7.25 -7.47
CA LYS A 70 -28.19 -8.21 -6.73
C LYS A 70 -28.73 -9.15 -7.80
N THR A 71 -28.07 -10.28 -7.99
CA THR A 71 -28.55 -11.33 -8.88
C THR A 71 -29.82 -11.81 -8.19
N THR A 72 -30.97 -11.38 -8.69
CA THR A 72 -32.27 -11.86 -8.24
C THR A 72 -32.30 -13.38 -8.37
N GLU A 73 -32.99 -14.06 -7.47
CA GLU A 73 -33.11 -15.53 -7.47
C GLU A 73 -33.56 -16.04 -8.85
N GLU A 74 -34.47 -15.32 -9.50
CA GLU A 74 -34.91 -15.56 -10.88
C GLU A 74 -33.75 -15.56 -11.91
N ALA A 75 -32.80 -14.63 -11.78
CA ALA A 75 -31.64 -14.58 -12.67
C ALA A 75 -30.66 -15.73 -12.41
N THR A 76 -30.53 -16.19 -11.17
CA THR A 76 -29.72 -17.38 -10.85
C THR A 76 -30.37 -18.67 -11.37
N GLU A 77 -31.68 -18.79 -11.23
CA GLU A 77 -32.43 -19.96 -11.69
C GLU A 77 -32.39 -20.10 -13.21
N LYS A 78 -32.54 -18.98 -13.94
CA LYS A 78 -32.42 -18.96 -15.40
C LYS A 78 -31.04 -19.42 -15.88
N LEU A 79 -29.97 -18.95 -15.24
CA LEU A 79 -28.60 -19.36 -15.58
C LEU A 79 -28.35 -20.84 -15.29
N LEU A 80 -28.89 -21.37 -14.19
CA LEU A 80 -28.78 -22.79 -13.85
C LEU A 80 -29.50 -23.67 -14.87
N GLN A 81 -30.69 -23.24 -15.32
CA GLN A 81 -31.46 -23.95 -16.33
C GLN A 81 -30.71 -24.00 -17.67
N GLU A 82 -30.18 -22.85 -18.12
CA GLU A 82 -29.38 -22.78 -19.34
C GLU A 82 -28.14 -23.68 -19.26
N ASN A 83 -27.47 -23.73 -18.10
CA ASN A 83 -26.29 -24.58 -17.91
C ASN A 83 -26.62 -26.09 -18.03
N ARG A 84 -27.80 -26.52 -17.56
CA ARG A 84 -28.25 -27.91 -17.70
C ARG A 84 -28.51 -28.26 -19.16
N GLU A 85 -29.16 -27.37 -19.91
CA GLU A 85 -29.43 -27.58 -21.33
C GLU A 85 -28.14 -27.65 -22.15
N LEU A 86 -27.16 -26.78 -21.86
CA LEU A 86 -25.86 -26.82 -22.51
C LEU A 86 -25.11 -28.12 -22.23
N ARG A 87 -25.15 -28.62 -20.98
CA ARG A 87 -24.57 -29.92 -20.63
C ARG A 87 -25.25 -31.07 -21.37
N HIS A 88 -26.57 -31.04 -21.47
CA HIS A 88 -27.30 -32.05 -22.23
C HIS A 88 -26.92 -32.01 -23.72
N ARG A 89 -26.80 -30.82 -24.33
CA ARG A 89 -26.34 -30.69 -25.72
C ARG A 89 -24.92 -31.20 -25.93
N LEU A 90 -24.01 -30.92 -24.99
CA LEU A 90 -22.62 -31.43 -25.04
C LEU A 90 -22.57 -32.95 -24.92
N GLU A 91 -23.42 -33.55 -24.11
CA GLU A 91 -23.51 -35.00 -23.96
C GLU A 91 -24.06 -35.65 -25.24
N GLN A 92 -25.11 -35.08 -25.83
CA GLN A 92 -25.67 -35.55 -27.10
C GLN A 92 -24.69 -35.40 -28.27
N ALA A 93 -23.84 -34.37 -28.27
CA ALA A 93 -22.80 -34.16 -29.28
C ALA A 93 -21.55 -35.04 -29.09
N ARG A 94 -21.47 -35.80 -27.99
CA ARG A 94 -20.41 -36.78 -27.73
C ARG A 94 -20.76 -38.20 -28.20
N LEU A 95 -21.99 -38.43 -28.63
CA LEU A 95 -22.44 -39.61 -29.38
C LEU A 95 -22.15 -39.44 -30.87
#